data_AF-X1UBS5-F1
#
_entry.id   AF-X1UBS5-F1
#
_cell.length_a   1.000
_cell.length_b   1.000
_cell.length_c   1.000
_cell.angle_alpha   90.00
_cell.angle_beta   90.00
_cell.angle_gamma   90.00
#
_symmetry.space_group_name_H-M   'P 1'
#
loop_
_entity.id
_entity.type
_entity.pdbx_description
1 polymer ?
#
loop_
_entity_poly.entity_id
_entity_poly.type
_entity_poly.pdbx_seq_one_letter_code
_entity_poly.pdbx_strand_id
1 'polypeptide(L)'
;MPAGLEFDFDYIQAELDKRKPGQSSLTTSRTEPDKVRVLSGVFNNKTTGAPICLIIENKDIDSSKYGKIKNILRPSQIDYTALKKYGGFADYRGSGRFSGRITAGFVMAGAIAKQILRKRNITVFAYTKSIG
;
A
#
# COMPACT_ATOMS: atom_id res chain seq x y z
N MET A 1 6.93 -13.98 12.22
CA MET A 1 6.68 -14.86 11.06
C MET A 1 7.54 -16.11 11.28
N PRO A 2 7.06 -17.36 11.13
CA PRO A 2 7.91 -18.54 11.34
C PRO A 2 9.11 -18.51 10.41
N ALA A 3 10.24 -19.05 10.85
CA ALA A 3 11.40 -19.26 9.99
C ALA A 3 11.14 -20.40 8.99
N GLY A 4 11.84 -20.37 7.86
CA GLY A 4 11.82 -21.44 6.85
C GLY A 4 10.61 -21.42 5.91
N LEU A 5 9.72 -20.44 5.99
CA LEU A 5 8.68 -20.28 4.99
C LEU A 5 9.30 -19.78 3.69
N GLU A 6 9.03 -20.49 2.61
CA GLU A 6 9.27 -20.00 1.26
C GLU A 6 8.64 -18.62 1.06
N PHE A 7 9.43 -17.71 0.51
CA PHE A 7 9.11 -16.31 0.29
C PHE A 7 9.13 -16.05 -1.21
N ASP A 8 7.95 -16.09 -1.81
CA ASP A 8 7.75 -15.80 -3.23
C ASP A 8 7.64 -14.29 -3.42
N PHE A 9 8.73 -13.69 -3.91
CA PHE A 9 8.82 -12.26 -4.17
C PHE A 9 7.94 -11.84 -5.36
N ASP A 10 7.89 -12.65 -6.41
CA ASP A 10 7.13 -12.35 -7.63
C ASP A 10 5.63 -12.36 -7.35
N TYR A 11 5.17 -13.24 -6.46
CA TYR A 11 3.79 -13.24 -6.01
C TYR A 11 3.42 -11.95 -5.25
N ILE A 12 4.33 -11.41 -4.43
CA ILE A 12 4.09 -10.13 -3.73
C ILE A 12 4.00 -8.98 -4.74
N GLN A 13 4.89 -8.96 -5.73
CA GLN A 13 4.84 -7.96 -6.80
C GLN A 13 3.55 -8.08 -7.61
N ALA A 14 3.09 -9.29 -7.93
CA ALA A 14 1.84 -9.51 -8.66
C ALA A 14 0.60 -9.03 -7.87
N GLU A 15 0.57 -9.24 -6.55
CA GLU A 15 -0.52 -8.71 -5.70
C GLU A 15 -0.47 -7.18 -5.61
N LEU A 16 0.72 -6.58 -5.53
CA LEU A 16 0.88 -5.12 -5.64
C LEU A 16 0.43 -4.59 -7.00
N ASP A 17 0.72 -5.33 -8.07
CA ASP A 17 0.36 -4.91 -9.42
C ASP A 17 -1.15 -4.86 -9.62
N LYS A 18 -1.91 -5.79 -9.01
CA LYS A 18 -3.39 -5.76 -8.97
C LYS A 18 -3.96 -4.55 -8.24
N ARG A 19 -3.22 -4.00 -7.26
CA ARG A 19 -3.61 -2.83 -6.48
C ARG A 19 -3.40 -1.53 -7.26
N LYS A 20 -2.48 -1.51 -8.23
CA LYS A 20 -2.12 -0.27 -8.93
C LYS A 20 -3.34 0.32 -9.64
N PRO A 21 -3.54 1.65 -9.57
CA PRO A 21 -4.51 2.33 -10.44
C PRO A 21 -4.03 2.28 -11.90
N GLY A 22 -4.88 2.67 -12.84
CA GLY A 22 -4.59 2.65 -14.28
C GLY A 22 -4.94 1.33 -14.96
N GLN A 23 -5.56 0.38 -14.24
CA GLN A 23 -6.03 -0.91 -14.81
C GLN A 23 -7.35 -0.78 -15.57
N SER A 24 -8.06 0.35 -15.43
CA SER A 24 -9.29 0.64 -16.15
C SER A 24 -9.54 2.14 -16.30
N SER A 25 -10.46 2.51 -17.20
CA SER A 25 -10.91 3.89 -17.41
C SER A 25 -11.55 4.55 -16.18
N LEU A 26 -11.89 3.76 -15.16
CA LEU A 26 -12.49 4.24 -13.90
C LEU A 26 -11.46 4.64 -12.83
N THR A 27 -10.17 4.45 -13.11
CA THR A 27 -9.09 4.64 -12.11
C THR A 27 -8.20 5.83 -12.45
N THR A 28 -7.46 6.34 -11.45
CA THR A 28 -6.58 7.50 -11.63
C THR A 28 -5.45 7.23 -12.63
N SER A 29 -5.01 8.25 -13.37
CA SER A 29 -3.93 8.15 -14.36
C SER A 29 -2.49 8.11 -13.80
N ARG A 30 -2.31 8.06 -12.46
CA ARG A 30 -0.98 7.98 -11.85
C ARG A 30 -0.33 6.62 -12.11
N THR A 31 0.92 6.64 -12.54
CA THR A 31 1.69 5.42 -12.84
C THR A 31 2.80 5.26 -11.81
N GLU A 32 2.43 4.83 -10.60
CA GLU A 32 3.42 4.41 -9.61
C GLU A 32 3.88 2.98 -9.94
N PRO A 33 5.19 2.72 -10.10
CA PRO A 33 5.67 1.40 -10.50
C PRO A 33 5.53 0.34 -9.39
N ASP A 34 5.38 0.77 -8.14
CA ASP A 34 5.21 -0.06 -6.93
C ASP A 34 6.16 -1.25 -6.87
N LYS A 35 7.43 -0.99 -7.13
CA LYS A 35 8.47 -2.02 -7.04
C LYS A 35 8.78 -2.30 -5.58
N VAL A 36 8.39 -3.49 -5.13
CA VAL A 36 8.71 -3.95 -3.77
C VAL A 36 10.21 -4.21 -3.65
N ARG A 37 10.78 -3.85 -2.51
CA ARG A 37 12.14 -4.23 -2.12
C ARG A 37 12.10 -4.81 -0.71
N VAL A 38 12.81 -5.90 -0.50
CA VAL A 38 12.98 -6.50 0.82
C VAL A 38 14.21 -5.89 1.48
N LEU A 39 14.06 -5.40 2.71
CA LEU A 39 15.16 -4.86 3.50
C LEU A 39 15.64 -5.81 4.60
N SER A 40 14.76 -6.65 5.14
CA SER A 40 15.09 -7.56 6.24
C SER A 40 14.17 -8.78 6.30
N GLY A 41 14.55 -9.75 7.11
CA GLY A 41 13.69 -10.87 7.50
C GLY A 41 13.62 -12.03 6.49
N VAL A 42 14.27 -11.91 5.33
CA VAL A 42 14.33 -12.92 4.27
C VAL A 42 15.78 -13.20 3.89
N PHE A 43 16.13 -14.47 3.74
CA PHE A 43 17.43 -14.95 3.29
C PHE A 43 17.25 -16.19 2.41
N ASN A 44 17.90 -16.23 1.25
CA ASN A 44 17.79 -17.34 0.27
C ASN A 44 16.32 -17.74 -0.02
N ASN A 45 15.47 -16.75 -0.31
CA ASN A 45 14.03 -16.92 -0.58
C ASN A 45 13.25 -17.62 0.56
N LYS A 46 13.75 -17.53 1.80
CA LYS A 46 13.08 -18.06 2.98
C LYS A 46 13.00 -17.02 4.08
N THR A 47 11.92 -17.05 4.85
CA THR A 47 11.78 -16.23 6.06
C THR A 47 12.77 -16.69 7.11
N THR A 48 13.35 -15.74 7.84
CA THR A 48 14.38 -16.01 8.86
C THR A 48 13.82 -16.16 10.27
N GLY A 49 12.53 -15.85 10.48
CA GLY A 49 11.94 -15.70 11.82
C GLY A 49 11.93 -14.25 12.31
N ALA A 50 12.90 -13.45 11.86
CA ALA A 50 13.02 -12.03 12.19
C ALA A 50 11.94 -11.15 11.51
N PRO A 51 11.77 -9.90 11.96
CA PRO A 51 10.87 -8.95 11.31
C PRO A 51 11.19 -8.75 9.82
N ILE A 52 10.16 -8.87 8.98
CA ILE A 52 10.25 -8.61 7.54
C ILE A 52 9.94 -7.15 7.29
N CYS A 53 10.89 -6.43 6.70
CA CYS A 53 10.70 -5.05 6.27
C CYS A 53 10.65 -5.00 4.74
N LEU A 54 9.55 -4.46 4.21
CA LEU A 54 9.34 -4.24 2.79
C LEU A 54 9.17 -2.75 2.53
N ILE A 55 9.72 -2.26 1.42
CA ILE A 55 9.55 -0.89 0.99
C ILE A 55 9.07 -0.82 -0.45
N ILE A 56 8.37 0.26 -0.76
CA ILE A 56 8.13 0.73 -2.13
C ILE A 56 8.54 2.20 -2.20
N GLU A 57 9.15 2.59 -3.30
CA GLU A 57 9.46 3.99 -3.57
C GLU A 57 8.20 4.72 -4.08
N ASN A 58 8.16 6.03 -3.86
CA ASN A 58 7.09 6.90 -4.32
C ASN A 58 7.72 7.84 -5.36
N LYS A 59 7.46 7.59 -6.65
CA LYS A 59 8.20 8.20 -7.77
C LYS A 59 7.42 9.28 -8.52
N ASP A 60 6.09 9.27 -8.44
CA ASP A 60 5.19 10.19 -9.14
C ASP A 60 4.52 11.17 -8.13
N ILE A 61 5.37 11.88 -7.38
CA ILE A 61 4.92 12.86 -6.38
C ILE A 61 4.93 14.27 -6.98
N ASP A 62 3.75 14.77 -7.31
CA ASP A 62 3.53 16.21 -7.52
C ASP A 62 2.80 16.84 -6.33
N SER A 63 3.55 17.59 -5.52
CA SER A 63 3.00 18.30 -4.36
C SER A 63 2.41 19.68 -4.69
N SER A 64 2.68 20.23 -5.88
CA SER A 64 2.33 21.61 -6.24
C SER A 64 0.82 21.86 -6.19
N LYS A 65 0.03 20.86 -6.61
CA LYS A 65 -1.44 20.89 -6.61
C LYS A 65 -2.02 21.08 -5.21
N TYR A 66 -1.39 20.50 -4.19
CA TYR A 66 -1.85 20.63 -2.81
C TYR A 66 -1.52 21.99 -2.19
N GLY A 67 -0.50 22.70 -2.71
CA GLY A 67 -0.14 24.05 -2.24
C GLY A 67 -1.29 25.06 -2.37
N LYS A 68 -2.09 24.94 -3.44
CA LYS A 68 -3.24 25.83 -3.70
C LYS A 68 -4.40 25.64 -2.71
N ILE A 69 -4.49 24.45 -2.11
CA ILE A 69 -5.60 24.07 -1.22
C ILE A 69 -5.16 23.84 0.22
N LYS A 70 -3.94 24.25 0.60
CA LYS A 70 -3.36 24.02 1.93
C LYS A 70 -4.20 24.58 3.10
N ASN A 71 -4.98 25.63 2.84
CA ASN A 71 -5.84 26.31 3.81
C ASN A 71 -7.32 25.90 3.66
N ILE A 72 -7.63 24.91 2.82
CA ILE A 72 -8.99 24.47 2.54
C ILE A 72 -9.17 23.08 3.15
N LEU A 73 -10.19 22.95 4.00
CA LEU A 73 -10.63 21.67 4.54
C LEU A 73 -11.57 21.01 3.53
N ARG A 74 -11.16 19.91 2.91
CA ARG A 74 -11.97 19.24 1.89
C ARG A 74 -13.13 18.48 2.55
N PRO A 75 -14.38 18.65 2.09
CA PRO A 75 -15.50 17.87 2.58
C PRO A 75 -15.26 16.36 2.43
N SER A 76 -15.72 15.58 3.41
CA SER A 76 -15.56 14.11 3.44
C SER A 76 -14.10 13.61 3.44
N GLN A 77 -13.14 14.48 3.79
CA GLN A 77 -11.72 14.13 3.94
C GLN A 77 -11.25 14.27 5.39
N ILE A 78 -10.09 13.67 5.68
CA ILE A 78 -9.47 13.64 7.01
C ILE A 78 -8.91 15.00 7.47
N ASP A 79 -8.93 16.02 6.62
CA ASP A 79 -8.18 17.28 6.81
C ASP A 79 -8.44 17.91 8.18
N TYR A 80 -9.71 18.09 8.55
CA TYR A 80 -10.08 18.74 9.83
C TYR A 80 -9.67 17.91 11.04
N THR A 81 -10.01 16.61 11.03
CA THR A 81 -9.76 15.74 12.18
C THR A 81 -8.27 15.51 12.39
N ALA A 82 -7.50 15.38 11.30
CA ALA A 82 -6.04 15.33 11.36
C ALA A 82 -5.45 16.64 11.89
N LEU A 83 -5.88 17.79 11.37
CA LEU A 83 -5.40 19.10 11.83
C LEU A 83 -5.62 19.27 13.35
N LYS A 84 -6.81 18.93 13.85
CA LYS A 84 -7.13 19.04 15.28
C LYS A 84 -6.38 18.02 16.12
N LYS A 85 -6.35 16.74 15.71
CA LYS A 85 -5.69 15.66 16.45
C LYS A 85 -4.18 15.84 16.55
N TYR A 86 -3.55 16.31 15.49
CA TYR A 86 -2.09 16.49 15.42
C TYR A 86 -1.66 17.92 15.72
N GLY A 87 -2.52 18.76 16.32
CA GLY A 87 -2.14 20.10 16.76
C GLY A 87 -1.60 21.00 15.64
N GLY A 88 -2.10 20.88 14.42
CA GLY A 88 -1.62 21.65 13.27
C GLY A 88 -0.50 21.00 12.46
N PHE A 89 0.11 19.91 12.93
CA PHE A 89 1.26 19.26 12.29
C PHE A 89 0.88 18.15 11.28
N ALA A 90 -0.37 18.11 10.85
CA ALA A 90 -0.81 17.15 9.83
C ALA A 90 -0.26 17.54 8.46
N ASP A 91 0.38 16.59 7.76
CA ASP A 91 0.82 16.80 6.37
C ASP A 91 -0.39 16.88 5.44
N TYR A 92 -0.66 18.09 4.94
CA TYR A 92 -1.79 18.38 4.05
C TYR A 92 -1.57 17.85 2.62
N ARG A 93 -0.34 17.50 2.24
CA ARG A 93 -0.02 17.04 0.87
C ARG A 93 -0.59 15.65 0.66
N GLY A 94 -1.66 15.56 -0.15
CA GLY A 94 -2.28 14.28 -0.49
C GLY A 94 -2.80 13.49 0.71
N SER A 95 -3.29 14.17 1.75
CA SER A 95 -3.72 13.57 3.03
C SER A 95 -2.59 12.91 3.83
N GLY A 96 -1.32 13.10 3.46
CA GLY A 96 -0.15 12.59 4.19
C GLY A 96 -0.24 11.10 4.48
N ARG A 97 -0.09 10.72 5.76
CA ARG A 97 -0.18 9.33 6.24
C ARG A 97 -1.52 8.64 5.97
N PHE A 98 -2.58 9.42 5.73
CA PHE A 98 -3.93 8.92 5.48
C PHE A 98 -4.22 8.72 3.99
N SER A 99 -3.23 8.97 3.13
CA SER A 99 -3.31 8.64 1.72
C SER A 99 -3.66 7.17 1.52
N GLY A 100 -4.44 6.88 0.47
CA GLY A 100 -4.69 5.52 0.00
C GLY A 100 -3.40 4.74 -0.31
N ARG A 101 -2.24 5.42 -0.43
CA ARG A 101 -0.91 4.79 -0.54
C ARG A 101 -0.61 3.80 0.59
N ILE A 102 -1.16 4.02 1.80
CA ILE A 102 -0.99 3.09 2.92
C ILE A 102 -1.46 1.67 2.60
N THR A 103 -2.45 1.52 1.69
CA THR A 103 -2.97 0.21 1.28
C THR A 103 -1.93 -0.65 0.57
N ALA A 104 -0.89 -0.06 -0.03
CA ALA A 104 0.19 -0.83 -0.63
C ALA A 104 0.96 -1.64 0.44
N GLY A 105 1.16 -1.07 1.63
CA GLY A 105 1.70 -1.80 2.79
C GLY A 105 0.82 -2.97 3.20
N PHE A 106 -0.50 -2.78 3.21
CA PHE A 106 -1.45 -3.85 3.53
C PHE A 106 -1.47 -4.95 2.48
N VAL A 107 -1.37 -4.60 1.19
CA VAL A 107 -1.28 -5.58 0.11
C VAL A 107 0.00 -6.39 0.20
N MET A 108 1.16 -5.77 0.47
CA MET A 108 2.41 -6.50 0.68
C MET A 108 2.33 -7.49 1.84
N ALA A 109 1.81 -7.03 3.00
CA ALA A 109 1.62 -7.90 4.15
C ALA A 109 0.59 -9.02 3.89
N GLY A 110 -0.51 -8.67 3.19
CA GLY A 110 -1.55 -9.60 2.79
C GLY A 110 -1.05 -10.65 1.80
N ALA A 111 -0.14 -10.30 0.90
CA ALA A 111 0.49 -11.24 -0.02
C ALA A 111 1.32 -12.29 0.72
N ILE A 112 2.11 -11.88 1.72
CA ILE A 112 2.82 -12.82 2.61
C ILE A 112 1.83 -13.73 3.34
N ALA A 113 0.74 -13.16 3.89
CA ALA A 113 -0.29 -13.95 4.57
C ALA A 113 -0.96 -14.98 3.64
N LYS A 114 -1.27 -14.59 2.39
CA LYS A 114 -1.84 -15.48 1.37
C LYS A 114 -0.90 -16.65 1.03
N GLN A 115 0.41 -16.44 0.99
CA GLN A 115 1.37 -17.53 0.77
C GLN A 115 1.29 -18.60 1.88
N ILE A 116 1.09 -18.19 3.14
CA ILE A 116 0.92 -19.10 4.27
C ILE A 116 -0.41 -19.85 4.18
N LEU A 117 -1.49 -19.13 3.86
CA LEU A 117 -2.84 -19.70 3.75
C LEU A 117 -2.92 -20.76 2.63
N ARG A 118 -2.25 -20.53 1.51
CA ARG A 118 -2.18 -21.49 0.40
C ARG A 118 -1.59 -22.83 0.81
N LYS A 119 -0.61 -22.86 1.71
CA LYS A 119 -0.05 -24.11 2.27
C LYS A 119 -1.07 -24.91 3.08
N ARG A 120 -2.18 -24.29 3.46
CA ARG A 120 -3.32 -24.91 4.15
C ARG A 120 -4.54 -25.07 3.24
N ASN A 121 -4.36 -24.97 1.92
CA ASN A 121 -5.45 -25.02 0.93
C ASN A 121 -6.53 -23.93 1.14
N ILE A 122 -6.16 -22.79 1.73
CA ILE A 122 -7.05 -21.64 1.93
C ILE A 122 -6.74 -20.57 0.88
N THR A 123 -7.78 -20.16 0.14
CA THR A 123 -7.68 -19.11 -0.89
C THR A 123 -8.56 -17.92 -0.52
N VAL A 124 -8.06 -16.71 -0.76
CA VAL A 124 -8.79 -15.46 -0.52
C VAL A 124 -8.81 -14.64 -1.80
N PHE A 125 -10.02 -14.28 -2.25
CA PHE A 125 -10.26 -13.46 -3.45
C PHE A 125 -11.33 -12.41 -3.17
N ALA A 126 -11.39 -11.40 -4.04
CA ALA A 126 -12.39 -10.34 -3.99
C ALA A 126 -12.82 -10.00 -5.42
N TYR A 127 -14.05 -9.55 -5.58
CA TYR A 127 -14.60 -9.09 -6.85
C TYR A 127 -15.60 -7.97 -6.61
N THR A 128 -15.81 -7.13 -7.63
CA THR A 128 -16.79 -6.04 -7.58
C THR A 128 -18.17 -6.57 -7.94
N LYS A 129 -19.14 -6.43 -7.02
CA LYS A 129 -20.53 -6.85 -7.25
C LYS A 129 -21.37 -5.78 -7.94
N SER A 130 -21.14 -4.51 -7.62
CA SER A 130 -21.81 -3.37 -8.23
C SER A 130 -20.90 -2.15 -8.23
N ILE A 131 -21.13 -1.26 -9.19
CA ILE A 131 -20.50 0.06 -9.30
C ILE A 131 -21.64 1.01 -9.65
N GLY A 132 -21.82 2.06 -8.84
CA GLY A 132 -22.66 3.23 -9.18
C GLY A 132 -24.07 2.92 -9.62
#